data_AF-A0A286EPM5-F1
#
_entry.id   AF-A0A286EPM5-F1
#
_cell.length_a   1.000
_cell.length_b   1.000
_cell.length_c   1.000
_cell.angle_alpha   90.00
_cell.angle_beta   90.00
_cell.angle_gamma   90.00
#
_symmetry.space_group_name_H-M   'P 1'
#
loop_
_entity.id
_entity.type
_entity.pdbx_description
1 polymer ?
#
loop_
_entity_poly.entity_id
_entity_poly.type
_entity_poly.pdbx_seq_one_letter_code
_entity_poly.pdbx_strand_id
1 'polypeptide(L)'
;MTRPGPPGQRTPLPAINANQVPSLSIVEHALSDEDTSYRERANGIDTKAGVILSAAGVIVTLVGIHSSVAGLVGQFIAIAAGAAAVWTLKPRVDKAIGIRQLRDRYLQENELSTRMILLNTRLDIQEKNEKYLFRKARWLKISSSLLLCSATAIAIGGSLNVISH
;
A
#
# COMPACT_ATOMS: atom_id res chain seq x y z
N MET A 1 48.26 6.82 4.86
CA MET A 1 47.09 7.67 5.14
C MET A 1 46.55 8.19 3.82
N THR A 2 45.54 7.54 3.26
CA THR A 2 44.93 7.89 1.96
C THR A 2 43.91 9.01 2.15
N ARG A 3 44.09 10.08 1.38
CA ARG A 3 43.20 11.25 1.34
C ARG A 3 41.82 10.84 0.79
N PRO A 4 40.69 11.28 1.40
CA PRO A 4 39.37 11.09 0.80
C PRO A 4 39.28 11.89 -0.52
N GLY A 5 38.86 11.21 -1.60
CA GLY A 5 38.68 11.82 -2.92
C GLY A 5 37.50 12.81 -2.97
N PRO A 6 37.48 13.74 -3.94
CA PRO A 6 36.45 14.77 -4.04
C PRO A 6 35.05 14.17 -4.30
N PRO A 7 33.99 14.74 -3.72
CA PRO A 7 32.62 14.31 -3.95
C PRO A 7 32.20 14.71 -5.37
N GLY A 8 32.12 13.76 -6.30
CA GLY A 8 31.52 14.03 -7.62
C GLY A 8 32.02 13.20 -8.80
N GLN A 9 33.13 12.46 -8.69
CA GLN A 9 33.57 11.59 -9.78
C GLN A 9 32.87 10.23 -9.69
N ARG A 10 31.67 10.14 -10.25
CA ARG A 10 31.14 8.84 -10.70
C ARG A 10 31.87 8.49 -11.99
N THR A 11 32.41 7.27 -12.06
CA THR A 11 32.97 6.71 -13.28
C THR A 11 31.98 6.92 -14.43
N PRO A 12 32.40 7.43 -15.61
CA PRO A 12 31.53 7.54 -16.77
C PRO A 12 30.91 6.17 -17.03
N LEU A 13 29.58 6.10 -17.03
CA LEU A 13 28.90 4.88 -17.40
C LEU A 13 29.31 4.53 -18.84
N PRO A 14 29.63 3.26 -19.13
CA PRO A 14 29.96 2.85 -20.49
C PRO A 14 28.83 3.30 -21.42
N ALA A 15 29.19 3.94 -22.55
CA ALA A 15 28.22 4.43 -23.53
C ALA A 15 27.44 3.24 -24.08
N ILE A 16 26.20 3.06 -23.60
CA ILE A 16 25.32 1.99 -24.03
C ILE A 16 24.83 2.34 -25.44
N ASN A 17 25.06 1.45 -26.40
CA ASN A 17 24.65 1.65 -27.79
C ASN A 17 23.17 1.25 -27.96
N ALA A 18 22.36 2.06 -28.65
CA ALA A 18 20.93 1.81 -28.87
C ALA A 18 20.67 0.43 -29.50
N ASN A 19 21.58 -0.01 -30.38
CA ASN A 19 21.50 -1.30 -31.06
C ASN A 19 21.74 -2.51 -30.13
N GLN A 20 22.23 -2.29 -28.91
CA GLN A 20 22.44 -3.34 -27.89
C GLN A 20 21.24 -3.54 -26.96
N VAL A 21 20.26 -2.62 -26.96
CA VAL A 21 19.06 -2.69 -26.09
C VAL A 21 17.75 -2.57 -26.87
N PRO A 22 17.51 -3.40 -27.90
CA PRO A 22 16.33 -3.29 -28.77
C PRO A 22 14.99 -3.52 -28.04
N SER A 23 15.02 -4.23 -26.91
CA SER A 23 13.83 -4.54 -26.10
C SER A 23 13.53 -3.48 -25.03
N LEU A 24 14.35 -2.44 -24.88
CA LEU A 24 14.19 -1.44 -23.81
C LEU A 24 12.79 -0.80 -23.82
N SER A 25 12.31 -0.41 -25.00
CA SER A 25 10.98 0.19 -25.17
C SER A 25 9.84 -0.77 -24.81
N ILE A 26 10.01 -2.07 -25.09
CA ILE A 26 9.04 -3.12 -24.73
C ILE A 26 8.98 -3.27 -23.21
N VAL A 27 10.13 -3.30 -22.54
CA VAL A 27 10.20 -3.39 -21.07
C VAL A 27 9.63 -2.14 -20.41
N GLU A 28 9.92 -0.94 -20.94
CA GLU A 28 9.34 0.32 -20.47
C GLU A 28 7.81 0.31 -20.58
N HIS A 29 7.27 -0.20 -21.69
CA HIS A 29 5.82 -0.27 -21.89
C HIS A 29 5.16 -1.28 -20.95
N ALA A 30 5.71 -2.49 -20.83
CA ALA A 30 5.21 -3.51 -19.91
C ALA A 30 5.23 -3.03 -18.45
N LEU A 31 6.26 -2.27 -18.06
CA LEU A 31 6.39 -1.70 -16.72
C LEU A 31 5.32 -0.62 -16.46
N SER A 32 5.00 0.19 -17.46
CA SER A 32 3.93 1.21 -17.37
C SER A 32 2.54 0.59 -17.22
N ASP A 33 2.28 -0.53 -17.92
CA ASP A 33 1.02 -1.26 -17.81
C ASP A 33 0.87 -1.90 -16.43
N GLU A 34 1.95 -2.52 -15.94
CA GLU A 34 1.95 -3.14 -14.62
C GLU A 34 1.79 -2.09 -13.49
N ASP A 35 2.42 -0.92 -13.62
CA ASP A 35 2.22 0.22 -12.69
C ASP A 35 0.74 0.63 -12.59
N THR A 36 0.01 0.61 -13.71
CA THR A 36 -1.42 0.90 -13.74
C THR A 36 -2.21 -0.17 -12.99
N SER A 37 -1.91 -1.45 -13.24
CA SER A 37 -2.52 -2.57 -12.50
C SER A 37 -2.25 -2.48 -10.99
N TYR A 38 -1.02 -2.12 -10.59
CA TYR A 38 -0.66 -1.93 -9.18
C TYR A 38 -1.43 -0.78 -8.52
N ARG A 39 -1.67 0.32 -9.24
CA ARG A 39 -2.47 1.45 -8.75
C ARG A 39 -3.93 1.05 -8.54
N GLU A 40 -4.51 0.31 -9.47
CA GLU A 40 -5.88 -0.20 -9.33
C GLU A 40 -6.03 -1.15 -8.14
N ARG A 41 -5.13 -2.13 -8.00
CA ARG A 41 -5.14 -3.06 -6.86
C ARG A 41 -5.02 -2.32 -5.53
N ALA A 42 -4.19 -1.28 -5.48
CA ALA A 42 -4.01 -0.45 -4.29
C ALA A 42 -5.26 0.36 -3.93
N ASN A 43 -5.82 1.06 -4.92
CA ASN A 43 -7.07 1.81 -4.74
C ASN A 43 -8.20 0.89 -4.28
N GLY A 44 -8.25 -0.34 -4.79
CA GLY A 44 -9.19 -1.36 -4.35
C GLY A 44 -9.01 -1.75 -2.87
N ILE A 45 -7.77 -1.84 -2.38
CA ILE A 45 -7.49 -2.10 -0.95
C ILE A 45 -7.94 -0.93 -0.09
N ASP A 46 -7.59 0.31 -0.47
CA ASP A 46 -7.92 1.51 0.30
C ASP A 46 -9.45 1.72 0.36
N THR A 47 -10.15 1.47 -0.75
CA THR A 47 -11.62 1.50 -0.80
C THR A 47 -12.23 0.47 0.17
N LYS A 48 -11.75 -0.78 0.14
CA LYS A 48 -12.23 -1.83 1.05
C LYS A 48 -11.92 -1.51 2.51
N ALA A 49 -10.77 -0.92 2.80
CA ALA A 49 -10.42 -0.46 4.14
C ALA A 49 -11.38 0.62 4.63
N GLY A 50 -11.74 1.59 3.77
CA GLY A 50 -12.75 2.60 4.05
C GLY A 50 -14.13 2.02 4.37
N VAL A 51 -14.57 1.01 3.61
CA VAL A 51 -15.84 0.30 3.86
C VAL A 51 -15.81 -0.45 5.20
N ILE A 52 -14.71 -1.12 5.54
CA ILE A 52 -14.56 -1.81 6.84
C ILE A 52 -14.58 -0.79 7.98
N LEU A 53 -13.91 0.35 7.81
CA LEU A 53 -13.86 1.40 8.81
C LEU A 53 -15.24 2.01 9.08
N SER A 54 -16.02 2.28 8.03
CA SER A 54 -17.39 2.79 8.19
C SER A 54 -18.30 1.77 8.87
N ALA A 55 -18.23 0.49 8.49
CA ALA A 55 -18.99 -0.59 9.13
C ALA A 55 -18.62 -0.75 10.61
N ALA A 56 -17.33 -0.68 10.95
CA ALA A 56 -16.88 -0.71 12.35
C ALA A 56 -17.46 0.47 13.15
N GLY A 57 -17.48 1.67 12.58
CA GLY A 57 -18.09 2.85 13.19
C GLY A 57 -19.59 2.67 13.48
N VAL A 58 -20.34 2.08 12.55
CA VAL A 58 -21.77 1.78 12.73
C VAL A 58 -21.97 0.81 13.89
N ILE A 59 -21.19 -0.28 13.94
CA ILE A 59 -21.28 -1.28 15.01
C ILE A 59 -21.00 -0.67 16.38
N VAL A 60 -19.91 0.11 16.49
CA VAL A 60 -19.53 0.76 17.76
C VAL A 60 -20.62 1.72 18.24
N THR A 61 -21.24 2.47 17.32
CA THR A 61 -22.33 3.40 17.65
C THR A 61 -23.58 2.65 18.10
N LEU A 62 -23.95 1.57 17.40
CA LEU A 62 -25.15 0.79 17.70
C LEU A 62 -25.09 0.08 19.06
N VAL A 63 -23.93 -0.52 19.40
CA VAL A 63 -23.73 -1.14 20.71
C VAL A 63 -23.77 -0.12 21.84
N GLY A 64 -23.25 1.09 21.61
CA GLY A 64 -23.28 2.16 22.61
C GLY A 64 -24.69 2.55 23.08
N ILE A 65 -25.72 2.22 22.29
CA ILE A 65 -27.13 2.49 22.60
C ILE A 65 -27.75 1.36 23.44
N HIS A 66 -27.28 0.12 23.30
CA HIS A 66 -27.82 -1.06 23.99
C HIS A 66 -26.69 -1.83 24.69
N SER A 67 -26.50 -1.58 25.99
CA SER A 67 -25.44 -2.21 26.78
C SER A 67 -25.80 -3.65 27.18
N SER A 68 -25.34 -4.62 26.39
CA SER A 68 -25.29 -6.04 26.77
C SER A 68 -23.83 -6.50 26.87
N VAL A 69 -23.54 -7.49 27.71
CA VAL A 69 -22.19 -8.07 27.87
C VAL A 69 -21.65 -8.57 26.53
N ALA A 70 -22.50 -9.21 25.71
CA ALA A 70 -22.14 -9.63 24.36
C ALA A 70 -21.90 -8.45 23.41
N GLY A 71 -22.64 -7.35 23.59
CA GLY A 71 -22.43 -6.09 22.87
C GLY A 71 -21.05 -5.49 23.15
N LEU A 72 -20.67 -5.38 24.43
CA LEU A 72 -19.36 -4.88 24.85
C LEU A 72 -18.20 -5.66 24.22
N VAL A 73 -18.27 -7.00 24.23
CA VAL A 73 -17.26 -7.84 23.56
C VAL A 73 -17.23 -7.56 22.05
N GLY A 74 -18.40 -7.47 21.41
CA GLY A 74 -18.51 -7.12 20.00
C GLY A 74 -17.94 -5.74 19.65
N GLN A 75 -18.11 -4.76 20.53
CA GLN A 75 -17.58 -3.40 20.37
C GLN A 75 -16.05 -3.36 20.42
N PHE A 76 -15.41 -4.07 21.35
CA PHE A 76 -13.95 -4.18 21.39
C PHE A 76 -13.39 -4.79 20.10
N ILE A 77 -14.05 -5.83 19.57
CA ILE A 77 -13.66 -6.47 18.31
C ILE A 77 -13.84 -5.50 17.13
N ALA A 78 -14.94 -4.73 17.09
CA ALA A 78 -15.17 -3.72 16.06
C ALA A 78 -14.13 -2.59 16.08
N ILE A 79 -13.75 -2.11 17.27
CA ILE A 79 -12.69 -1.11 17.44
C ILE A 79 -11.35 -1.65 16.92
N ALA A 80 -11.00 -2.89 17.27
CA ALA A 80 -9.79 -3.54 16.77
C ALA A 80 -9.81 -3.70 15.24
N ALA A 81 -10.96 -4.06 14.65
CA ALA A 81 -11.13 -4.12 13.20
C ALA A 81 -10.92 -2.75 12.53
N GLY A 82 -11.52 -1.70 13.09
CA GLY A 82 -11.37 -0.32 12.62
C GLY A 82 -9.93 0.19 12.73
N ALA A 83 -9.26 -0.04 13.86
CA ALA A 83 -7.86 0.32 14.05
C ALA A 83 -6.94 -0.37 13.03
N ALA A 84 -7.17 -1.67 12.77
CA ALA A 84 -6.44 -2.40 11.75
C ALA A 84 -6.72 -1.86 10.33
N ALA A 85 -7.95 -1.42 10.02
CA ALA A 85 -8.28 -0.77 8.75
C ALA A 85 -7.63 0.62 8.60
N VAL A 86 -7.53 1.41 9.68
CA VAL A 86 -6.78 2.67 9.66
C VAL A 86 -5.29 2.42 9.40
N TRP A 87 -4.74 1.34 9.98
CA TRP A 87 -3.35 0.98 9.75
C TRP A 87 -3.06 0.62 8.28
N THR A 88 -4.01 0.06 7.55
CA THR A 88 -3.84 -0.22 6.11
C THR A 88 -3.89 1.04 5.24
N LEU A 89 -4.58 2.10 5.68
CA LEU A 89 -4.67 3.40 5.01
C LEU A 89 -3.42 4.28 5.13
N LYS A 90 -2.35 3.79 5.77
CA LYS A 90 -1.11 4.57 5.95
C LYS A 90 -0.56 5.08 4.61
N PRO A 91 -0.19 6.38 4.52
CA PRO A 91 0.22 7.01 3.26
C PRO A 91 1.40 6.29 2.60
N ARG A 92 1.29 6.09 1.28
CA ARG A 92 2.31 5.46 0.46
C ARG A 92 3.56 6.35 0.33
N VAL A 93 4.73 5.71 0.40
CA VAL A 93 6.05 6.34 0.19
C VAL A 93 6.33 6.58 -1.32
N ASP A 94 5.51 6.01 -2.20
CA ASP A 94 5.65 6.07 -3.67
C ASP A 94 5.58 7.46 -4.30
N LYS A 95 5.27 8.50 -3.52
CA LYS A 95 5.10 9.86 -4.03
C LYS A 95 6.40 10.65 -4.23
N ALA A 96 7.58 10.04 -4.08
CA ALA A 96 8.82 10.81 -4.05
C ALA A 96 9.91 10.33 -5.03
N ILE A 97 9.54 9.91 -6.25
CA ILE A 97 10.42 10.26 -7.37
C ILE A 97 10.25 11.76 -7.56
N GLY A 98 11.06 12.56 -6.86
CA GLY A 98 10.98 14.01 -6.92
C GLY A 98 11.18 14.44 -8.36
N ILE A 99 10.08 14.79 -9.05
CA ILE A 99 10.09 15.17 -10.49
C ILE A 99 11.13 16.26 -10.73
N ARG A 100 11.29 17.15 -9.74
CA ARG A 100 12.30 18.21 -9.72
C ARG A 100 13.73 17.67 -9.62
N GLN A 101 13.98 16.67 -8.77
CA GLN A 101 15.28 16.01 -8.66
C GLN A 101 15.62 15.19 -9.90
N LEU A 102 14.63 14.59 -10.58
CA LEU A 102 14.86 13.89 -11.85
C LEU A 102 15.25 14.86 -12.96
N ARG A 103 14.51 15.97 -13.06
CA ARG A 103 14.79 17.02 -14.03
C ARG A 103 16.20 17.57 -13.82
N ASP A 104 16.53 17.99 -12.60
CA ASP A 104 17.79 18.67 -12.32
C ASP A 104 19.00 17.71 -12.36
N ARG A 105 18.80 16.39 -12.19
CA ARG A 105 19.88 15.39 -12.20
C ARG A 105 20.15 14.76 -13.58
N TYR A 106 19.15 14.66 -14.46
CA TYR A 106 19.29 13.90 -15.72
C TYR A 106 19.16 14.76 -17.00
N LEU A 107 18.89 16.06 -16.89
CA LEU A 107 18.73 16.95 -18.05
C LEU A 107 19.95 17.03 -18.98
N GLN A 108 21.16 16.77 -18.46
CA GLN A 108 22.43 16.88 -19.22
C GLN A 108 23.07 15.52 -19.52
N GLU A 109 22.45 14.43 -19.09
CA GLU A 109 23.00 13.08 -19.19
C GLU A 109 22.59 12.40 -20.50
N ASN A 110 23.33 11.38 -20.93
CA ASN A 110 22.98 10.59 -22.11
C ASN A 110 21.60 9.93 -21.93
N GLU A 111 20.75 10.01 -22.95
CA GLU A 111 19.38 9.51 -22.95
C GLU A 111 19.29 8.01 -22.59
N LEU A 112 20.15 7.18 -23.17
CA LEU A 112 20.13 5.73 -22.95
C LEU A 112 20.56 5.35 -21.53
N SER A 113 21.61 6.00 -21.02
CA SER A 113 22.06 5.80 -19.64
C SER A 113 20.99 6.24 -18.65
N THR A 114 20.32 7.36 -18.92
CA THR A 114 19.21 7.86 -18.10
C THR A 114 18.04 6.89 -18.08
N ARG A 115 17.60 6.40 -19.26
CA ARG A 115 16.51 5.43 -19.37
C ARG A 115 16.80 4.15 -18.58
N MET A 116 18.01 3.60 -18.70
CA MET A 116 18.42 2.41 -17.95
C MET A 116 18.45 2.63 -16.42
N ILE A 117 18.97 3.78 -15.95
CA ILE A 117 18.99 4.10 -14.52
C ILE A 117 17.56 4.26 -13.97
N LEU A 118 16.69 4.96 -14.70
CA LEU A 118 15.29 5.14 -14.32
C LEU A 118 14.54 3.81 -14.32
N LEU A 119 14.78 2.94 -15.31
CA LEU A 119 14.19 1.62 -15.37
C LEU A 119 14.59 0.76 -14.16
N ASN A 120 15.88 0.68 -13.86
CA ASN A 120 16.38 -0.05 -12.69
C ASN A 120 15.81 0.51 -11.38
N THR A 121 15.69 1.83 -11.27
CA THR A 121 15.10 2.48 -10.10
C THR A 121 13.62 2.13 -9.96
N ARG A 122 12.86 2.11 -11.06
CA ARG A 122 11.45 1.71 -11.04
C ARG A 122 11.29 0.24 -10.65
N LEU A 123 12.13 -0.65 -11.16
CA LEU A 123 12.12 -2.07 -10.78
C LEU A 123 12.38 -2.27 -9.28
N ASP A 124 13.39 -1.59 -8.72
CA ASP A 124 13.70 -1.67 -7.28
C ASP A 124 12.56 -1.14 -6.40
N ILE A 125 11.91 -0.05 -6.83
CA ILE A 125 10.72 0.49 -6.14
C ILE A 125 9.55 -0.49 -6.21
N GLN A 126 9.31 -1.10 -7.38
CA GLN A 126 8.21 -2.02 -7.59
C GLN A 126 8.36 -3.30 -6.75
N GLU A 127 9.56 -3.88 -6.69
CA GLU A 127 9.84 -5.07 -5.88
C GLU A 127 9.60 -4.79 -4.38
N LYS A 128 9.97 -3.59 -3.91
CA LYS A 128 9.67 -3.16 -2.54
C LYS A 128 8.17 -3.02 -2.33
N ASN A 129 7.46 -2.42 -3.27
CA ASN A 129 6.02 -2.14 -3.18
C ASN A 129 5.17 -3.40 -3.17
N GLU A 130 5.55 -4.43 -3.90
CA GLU A 130 4.85 -5.70 -3.92
C GLU A 130 4.81 -6.33 -2.52
N LYS A 131 5.95 -6.34 -1.80
CA LYS A 131 6.05 -6.83 -0.42
C LYS A 131 5.16 -6.04 0.54
N TYR A 132 5.07 -4.72 0.37
CA TYR A 132 4.16 -3.88 1.16
C TYR A 132 2.68 -4.14 0.83
N LEU A 133 2.34 -4.38 -0.44
CA LEU A 133 0.99 -4.65 -0.88
C LEU A 133 0.45 -5.96 -0.29
N PHE A 134 1.25 -7.03 -0.30
CA PHE A 134 0.88 -8.30 0.34
C PHE A 134 0.63 -8.14 1.84
N ARG A 135 1.46 -7.34 2.52
CA ARG A 135 1.29 -7.06 3.95
C ARG A 135 -0.01 -6.29 4.22
N LYS A 136 -0.31 -5.26 3.42
CA LYS A 136 -1.59 -4.53 3.50
C LYS A 136 -2.79 -5.45 3.26
N ALA A 137 -2.73 -6.30 2.23
CA ALA A 137 -3.79 -7.26 1.93
C ALA A 137 -4.03 -8.26 3.07
N ARG A 138 -2.97 -8.72 3.74
CA ARG A 138 -3.09 -9.59 4.93
C ARG A 138 -3.79 -8.89 6.08
N TRP A 139 -3.41 -7.64 6.39
CA TRP A 139 -4.10 -6.84 7.42
C TRP A 139 -5.57 -6.60 7.06
N LEU A 140 -5.88 -6.32 5.80
CA LEU A 140 -7.26 -6.16 5.34
C LEU A 140 -8.10 -7.44 5.55
N LYS A 141 -7.54 -8.62 5.27
CA LYS A 141 -8.19 -9.91 5.55
C LYS A 141 -8.44 -10.09 7.05
N ILE A 142 -7.47 -9.75 7.89
CA ILE A 142 -7.61 -9.81 9.35
C ILE A 142 -8.74 -8.87 9.81
N SER A 143 -8.73 -7.60 9.37
CA SER A 143 -9.79 -6.63 9.70
C SER A 143 -11.17 -7.12 9.28
N SER A 144 -11.30 -7.65 8.07
CA SER A 144 -12.57 -8.19 7.56
C SER A 144 -13.05 -9.38 8.40
N SER A 145 -12.14 -10.28 8.81
CA SER A 145 -12.49 -11.42 9.64
C SER A 145 -12.92 -11.02 11.05
N LEU A 146 -12.22 -10.06 11.68
CA LEU A 146 -12.62 -9.51 12.98
C LEU A 146 -13.99 -8.85 12.89
N LEU A 147 -14.24 -8.06 11.84
CA LEU A 147 -15.52 -7.36 11.68
C LEU A 147 -16.68 -8.36 11.55
N LEU A 148 -16.47 -9.45 10.80
CA LEU A 148 -17.45 -10.53 10.71
C LEU A 148 -17.71 -11.18 12.07
N CYS A 149 -16.66 -11.50 12.83
CA CYS A 149 -16.78 -12.06 14.17
C CYS A 149 -17.49 -11.12 15.16
N SER A 150 -17.25 -9.81 15.06
CA SER A 150 -17.96 -8.81 15.87
C SER A 150 -19.46 -8.80 15.54
N ALA A 151 -19.81 -8.75 14.26
CA ALA A 151 -21.20 -8.75 13.82
C ALA A 151 -21.95 -10.02 14.26
N THR A 152 -21.32 -11.20 14.16
CA THR A 152 -21.94 -12.46 14.60
C THR A 152 -22.09 -12.54 16.12
N ALA A 153 -21.10 -12.09 16.89
CA ALA A 153 -21.19 -12.06 18.35
C ALA A 153 -22.35 -11.17 18.83
N ILE A 154 -22.52 -10.00 18.21
CA ILE A 154 -23.62 -9.07 18.54
C ILE A 154 -24.97 -9.67 18.13
N ALA A 155 -25.07 -10.28 16.95
CA ALA A 155 -26.32 -10.90 16.48
C ALA A 155 -26.79 -12.03 17.41
N ILE A 156 -25.87 -12.91 17.85
CA ILE A 156 -26.18 -14.01 18.76
C ILE A 156 -26.56 -13.46 20.14
N GLY A 157 -25.78 -12.50 20.67
CA GLY A 157 -26.05 -11.87 21.96
C GLY A 157 -27.38 -11.13 22.01
N GLY A 158 -27.73 -10.41 20.94
CA GLY A 158 -29.02 -9.74 20.81
C GLY A 158 -30.18 -10.74 20.72
N SER A 159 -30.03 -11.82 19.95
CA SER A 159 -31.06 -12.86 19.84
C SER A 159 -31.33 -13.55 21.17
N LEU A 160 -30.28 -13.89 21.94
CA LEU A 160 -30.44 -14.50 23.27
C LEU A 160 -31.12 -13.57 24.26
N ASN A 161 -30.83 -12.26 24.21
CA ASN A 161 -31.43 -11.27 25.09
C ASN A 161 -32.91 -11.00 24.77
N VAL A 162 -33.31 -11.12 23.50
CA VAL A 162 -34.71 -11.00 23.06
C VAL A 162 -35.55 -12.22 23.46
N ILE A 163 -34.94 -13.41 23.55
CA ILE A 163 -35.64 -14.65 23.95
C ILE A 163 -35.85 -14.74 25.48
N SER A 164 -35.02 -14.04 26.27
CA SER A 164 -35.10 -14.06 27.75
C SER A 164 -36.06 -13.02 28.36
N HIS A 165 -36.76 -12.25 27.53
CA HIS A 165 -37.71 -11.21 27.93
C HIS A 165 -39.13 -11.56 27.48
#